data_AF-A0A940PQK2-F1
#
_entry.id   AF-A0A940PQK2-F1
#
_cell.length_a   1.000
_cell.length_b   1.000
_cell.length_c   1.000
_cell.angle_alpha   90.00
_cell.angle_beta   90.00
_cell.angle_gamma   90.00
#
_symmetry.space_group_name_H-M   'P 1'
#
loop_
_entity.id
_entity.type
_entity.pdbx_description
1 polymer ?
#
loop_
_entity_poly.entity_id
_entity_poly.type
_entity_poly.pdbx_seq_one_letter_code
_entity_poly.pdbx_strand_id
1 'polypeptide(L)'
;MKGKLSVIGFGPGSYEHMTQKARDAIQECDVVIGYNTYVDLVRGLLNGQQVVRTGMTEEVSRAQEAVRQAEAGHRVAVISSGDAGVYGMAGLIYEVLMEKGWRREQGVEVEVIPGISAINSTASLLGAPIMHDACTISLSDHLTPWELIIRRVEAAAQADFVIALYNPRSGRRTRQIVETQRVLMKHRSPQTPVGIVKSAYREREDIVITTLEAMLEHDIGMLTTVIIGNSTTVVYDGLMVTPRGYQRKYTLGSDVQPLKPHERLRQEAEPWALEGQEEPEEAISEYEAEAESEKPVSAYGLALEALQLVEAHRSGLAQPVTGSFDTVLFRQEAILEFAVSPGLAEKRLTAPQLALLAEIVGEEGTMEYTPHHQLMVRLRTNDPDTITSRLTEAGLLLAPIGDVAQLKACDFCNMDKADSVPYMTELHRRLGGMSVPKELKIGFNGCGMACYGAVKEDIGIVYRKEKFDLFLGGKTVGRNAHPGQPVAEGIEPEQLVETVERIVSRYANDGHPNERFHKFFGRVKELEGYRHQDLPVFQIENAVCGD
;
A
#
# COMPACT_ATOMS: atom_id res chain seq x y z
N MET A 1 38.93 -12.44 13.26
CA MET A 1 37.52 -12.64 12.84
C MET A 1 36.92 -11.27 12.59
N LYS A 2 35.99 -11.10 11.65
CA LYS A 2 35.23 -9.85 11.55
C LYS A 2 34.32 -9.75 12.79
N GLY A 3 34.29 -8.58 13.44
CA GLY A 3 33.40 -8.36 14.58
C GLY A 3 31.94 -8.23 14.15
N LYS A 4 31.05 -8.25 15.14
CA LYS A 4 29.60 -8.25 14.95
C LYS A 4 28.93 -7.31 15.94
N LEU A 5 27.95 -6.55 15.47
CA LEU A 5 27.14 -5.63 16.25
C LEU A 5 25.70 -6.12 16.28
N SER A 6 25.28 -6.68 17.41
CA SER A 6 23.90 -7.10 17.66
C SER A 6 23.18 -5.99 18.42
N VAL A 7 22.20 -5.35 17.79
CA VAL A 7 21.38 -4.32 18.43
C VAL A 7 20.08 -4.96 18.89
N ILE A 8 19.92 -5.11 20.21
CA ILE A 8 18.98 -6.06 20.81
C ILE A 8 17.86 -5.33 21.53
N GLY A 9 16.63 -5.53 21.09
CA GLY A 9 15.44 -5.27 21.88
C GLY A 9 15.18 -6.43 22.84
N PHE A 10 15.30 -6.23 24.15
CA PHE A 10 15.09 -7.31 25.13
C PHE A 10 13.65 -7.41 25.65
N GLY A 11 12.73 -6.59 25.12
CA GLY A 11 11.33 -6.58 25.54
C GLY A 11 11.09 -5.79 26.83
N PRO A 12 9.99 -6.05 27.56
CA PRO A 12 9.57 -5.23 28.71
C PRO A 12 10.50 -5.36 29.92
N GLY A 13 11.37 -6.37 29.99
CA GLY A 13 12.38 -6.52 31.05
C GLY A 13 12.18 -7.72 31.96
N SER A 14 11.04 -8.43 31.88
CA SER A 14 10.97 -9.79 32.41
C SER A 14 11.70 -10.76 31.48
N TYR A 15 12.26 -11.83 32.05
CA TYR A 15 12.86 -12.87 31.24
C TYR A 15 11.82 -13.55 30.35
N GLU A 16 10.64 -13.89 30.88
CA GLU A 16 9.58 -14.61 30.15
C GLU A 16 9.13 -13.92 28.85
N HIS A 17 9.25 -12.60 28.77
CA HIS A 17 8.89 -11.82 27.58
C HIS A 17 10.09 -11.45 26.70
N MET A 18 11.28 -11.98 26.99
CA MET A 18 12.46 -11.83 26.14
C MET A 18 12.49 -12.94 25.09
N THR A 19 12.66 -12.58 23.82
CA THR A 19 12.77 -13.55 22.74
C THR A 19 14.00 -14.45 22.94
N GLN A 20 13.91 -15.69 22.48
CA GLN A 20 15.04 -16.63 22.59
C GLN A 20 16.30 -16.07 21.91
N LYS A 21 16.13 -15.50 20.71
CA LYS A 21 17.22 -14.88 19.95
C LYS A 21 17.91 -13.74 20.70
N ALA A 22 17.18 -12.92 21.46
CA ALA A 22 17.77 -11.87 22.29
C ALA A 22 18.60 -12.43 23.44
N ARG A 23 18.11 -13.49 24.11
CA ARG A 23 18.84 -14.17 25.19
C ARG A 23 20.15 -14.77 24.68
N ASP A 24 20.08 -15.52 23.59
CA ASP A 24 21.24 -16.19 22.99
C ASP A 24 22.29 -15.15 22.58
N ALA A 25 21.88 -14.07 21.90
CA ALA A 25 22.80 -13.03 21.46
C ALA A 25 23.47 -12.25 22.62
N ILE A 26 22.79 -12.07 23.75
CA ILE A 26 23.40 -11.50 24.97
C ILE A 26 24.42 -12.47 25.58
N GLN A 27 24.11 -13.77 25.60
CA GLN A 27 25.00 -14.79 26.17
C GLN A 27 26.23 -15.07 25.32
N GLU A 28 26.11 -14.96 24.00
CA GLU A 28 27.18 -15.26 23.05
C GLU A 28 28.13 -14.10 22.80
N CYS A 29 27.80 -12.86 23.19
CA CYS A 29 28.66 -11.71 22.89
C CYS A 29 29.88 -11.63 23.82
N ASP A 30 30.89 -10.88 23.39
CA ASP A 30 32.10 -10.60 24.18
C ASP A 30 31.91 -9.33 25.04
N VAL A 31 31.13 -8.37 24.52
CA VAL A 31 30.88 -7.06 25.13
C VAL A 31 29.38 -6.76 25.16
N VAL A 32 28.85 -6.37 26.31
CA VAL A 32 27.48 -5.86 26.48
C VAL A 32 27.51 -4.37 26.79
N ILE A 33 26.78 -3.59 26.00
CA ILE A 33 26.74 -2.13 26.11
C ILE A 33 25.29 -1.69 26.31
N GLY A 34 25.01 -0.98 27.40
CA GLY A 34 23.64 -0.61 27.75
C GLY A 34 23.57 0.43 28.86
N TYR A 35 22.37 0.98 29.06
CA TYR A 35 22.11 1.90 30.15
C TYR A 35 22.11 1.13 31.48
N ASN A 36 22.56 1.75 32.57
CA ASN A 36 22.72 1.09 33.88
C ASN A 36 21.52 0.22 34.26
N THR A 37 20.30 0.75 34.18
CA THR A 37 19.10 0.00 34.57
C THR A 37 18.80 -1.16 33.62
N TYR A 38 19.15 -1.06 32.33
CA TYR A 38 18.93 -2.13 31.36
C TYR A 38 19.92 -3.27 31.56
N VAL A 39 21.18 -2.93 31.86
CA VAL A 39 22.21 -3.91 32.21
C VAL A 39 21.79 -4.68 33.47
N ASP A 40 21.17 -4.02 34.44
CA ASP A 40 20.69 -4.66 35.65
C ASP A 40 19.55 -5.65 35.37
N LEU A 41 18.65 -5.35 34.44
CA LEU A 41 17.56 -6.24 34.03
C LEU A 41 18.04 -7.51 33.33
N VAL A 42 19.16 -7.45 32.59
CA VAL A 42 19.72 -8.61 31.88
C VAL A 42 20.83 -9.31 32.66
N ARG A 43 21.14 -8.87 33.89
CA ARG A 43 22.31 -9.32 34.66
C ARG A 43 22.41 -10.84 34.81
N GLY A 44 21.29 -11.55 34.96
CA GLY A 44 21.25 -13.01 35.06
C GLY A 44 21.64 -13.77 33.78
N LEU A 45 21.75 -13.08 32.63
CA LEU A 45 22.24 -13.66 31.37
C LEU A 45 23.75 -13.44 31.17
N LEU A 46 24.36 -12.57 31.98
CA LEU A 46 25.77 -12.23 31.85
C LEU A 46 26.62 -13.31 32.54
N ASN A 47 27.56 -13.89 31.80
CA ASN A 47 28.44 -14.98 32.18
C ASN A 47 29.92 -14.69 31.84
N GLY A 48 30.39 -13.47 32.09
CA GLY A 48 31.80 -13.08 31.97
C GLY A 48 32.13 -12.06 30.88
N GLN A 49 31.11 -11.54 30.19
CA GLN A 49 31.25 -10.48 29.19
C GLN A 49 31.81 -9.19 29.80
N GLN A 50 32.54 -8.41 28.99
CA GLN A 50 32.86 -7.04 29.34
C GLN A 50 31.58 -6.20 29.30
N VAL A 51 31.29 -5.47 30.38
CA VAL A 51 30.08 -4.63 30.47
C VAL A 51 30.46 -3.16 30.38
N VAL A 52 30.00 -2.47 29.34
CA VAL A 52 30.14 -1.01 29.22
C VAL A 52 28.83 -0.33 29.62
N ARG A 53 28.89 0.40 30.72
CA ARG A 53 27.79 1.14 31.33
C ARG A 53 27.93 2.62 31.01
N THR A 54 26.87 3.23 30.48
CA THR A 54 26.84 4.70 30.26
C THR A 54 25.59 5.33 30.86
N GLY A 55 25.61 6.65 31.05
CA GLY A 55 24.48 7.43 31.55
C GLY A 55 23.32 7.52 30.56
N MET A 56 22.24 8.19 30.97
CA MET A 56 21.02 8.34 30.15
C MET A 56 21.16 9.38 29.02
N THR A 57 22.14 10.29 29.10
CA THR A 57 22.38 11.36 28.11
C THR A 57 23.57 11.09 27.19
N GLU A 58 24.09 9.86 27.21
CA GLU A 58 25.32 9.47 26.51
C GLU A 58 25.03 8.44 25.41
N GLU A 59 23.89 8.55 24.74
CA GLU A 59 23.47 7.63 23.68
C GLU A 59 24.45 7.63 22.50
N VAL A 60 24.93 8.81 22.09
CA VAL A 60 25.93 8.95 21.01
C VAL A 60 27.23 8.24 21.39
N SER A 61 27.75 8.49 22.60
CA SER A 61 28.96 7.83 23.10
C SER A 61 28.79 6.32 23.18
N ARG A 62 27.59 5.84 23.56
CA ARG A 62 27.24 4.41 23.58
C ARG A 62 27.31 3.80 22.18
N ALA A 63 26.76 4.49 21.19
CA ALA A 63 26.77 4.04 19.80
C ALA A 63 28.19 4.02 19.20
N GLN A 64 28.96 5.09 19.42
CA GLN A 64 30.35 5.19 18.99
C GLN A 64 31.23 4.09 19.61
N GLU A 65 31.05 3.84 20.91
CA GLU A 65 31.74 2.76 21.61
C GLU A 65 31.43 1.40 20.99
N ALA A 66 30.15 1.12 20.75
CA ALA A 66 29.72 -0.15 20.20
C ALA A 66 30.30 -0.43 18.82
N VAL A 67 30.27 0.58 17.94
CA VAL A 67 30.88 0.51 16.61
C VAL A 67 32.39 0.28 16.73
N ARG A 68 33.08 1.02 17.61
CA ARG A 68 34.53 0.87 17.81
C ARG A 68 34.91 -0.53 18.29
N GLN A 69 34.14 -1.11 19.22
CA GLN A 69 34.38 -2.46 19.73
C GLN A 69 34.14 -3.53 18.65
N ALA A 70 33.09 -3.36 17.83
CA ALA A 70 32.82 -4.26 16.71
C ALA A 70 33.90 -4.17 15.63
N GLU A 71 34.38 -2.96 15.31
CA GLU A 71 35.51 -2.73 14.38
C GLU A 71 36.82 -3.36 14.88
N ALA A 72 37.01 -3.43 16.21
CA ALA A 72 38.12 -4.13 16.84
C ALA A 72 38.00 -5.67 16.79
N GLY A 73 36.91 -6.20 16.22
CA GLY A 73 36.70 -7.64 16.02
C GLY A 73 35.87 -8.33 17.10
N HIS A 74 35.33 -7.59 18.07
CA HIS A 74 34.48 -8.16 19.12
C HIS A 74 33.05 -8.42 18.64
N ARG A 75 32.38 -9.38 19.29
CA ARG A 75 30.93 -9.55 19.23
C ARG A 75 30.30 -8.66 20.29
N VAL A 76 29.56 -7.66 19.86
CA VAL A 76 29.03 -6.59 20.71
C VAL A 76 27.51 -6.69 20.75
N ALA A 77 26.93 -6.68 21.94
CA ALA A 77 25.50 -6.57 22.17
C ALA A 77 25.15 -5.16 22.67
N VAL A 78 24.41 -4.40 21.89
CA VAL A 78 23.85 -3.10 22.29
C VAL A 78 22.41 -3.32 22.71
N ILE A 79 22.14 -3.25 24.02
CA ILE A 79 20.82 -3.61 24.57
C ILE A 79 19.90 -2.39 24.69
N SER A 80 18.64 -2.56 24.29
CA SER A 80 17.55 -1.59 24.39
C SER A 80 16.32 -2.24 25.03
N SER A 81 15.65 -1.52 25.93
CA SER A 81 14.35 -1.95 26.47
C SER A 81 13.29 -1.88 25.38
N GLY A 82 12.34 -2.80 25.39
CA GLY A 82 11.34 -2.91 24.33
C GLY A 82 11.96 -3.42 23.04
N ASP A 83 11.69 -2.72 21.94
CA ASP A 83 12.31 -2.96 20.64
C ASP A 83 13.42 -1.94 20.36
N ALA A 84 14.54 -2.38 19.77
CA ALA A 84 15.66 -1.48 19.51
C ALA A 84 15.40 -0.45 18.40
N GLY A 85 14.42 -0.70 17.52
CA GLY A 85 13.98 0.22 16.47
C GLY A 85 12.94 1.24 16.94
N VAL A 86 12.29 1.03 18.09
CA VAL A 86 11.25 1.92 18.61
C VAL A 86 11.82 2.82 19.70
N TYR A 87 12.25 4.03 19.33
CA TYR A 87 12.92 4.99 20.23
C TYR A 87 14.14 4.40 20.97
N GLY A 88 14.80 3.42 20.35
CA GLY A 88 15.96 2.70 20.88
C GLY A 88 17.27 3.01 20.12
N MET A 89 18.26 2.14 20.29
CA MET A 89 19.62 2.38 19.79
C MET A 89 19.82 2.10 18.29
N ALA A 90 18.90 1.41 17.59
CA ALA A 90 19.15 0.97 16.22
C ALA A 90 19.38 2.13 15.24
N GLY A 91 18.52 3.15 15.28
CA GLY A 91 18.65 4.33 14.42
C GLY A 91 20.00 5.03 14.61
N LEU A 92 20.35 5.32 15.86
CA LEU A 92 21.61 6.00 16.20
C LEU A 92 22.86 5.19 15.83
N ILE A 93 22.81 3.86 15.97
CA ILE A 93 23.89 2.99 15.51
C ILE A 93 24.09 3.12 13.99
N TYR A 94 23.00 3.11 13.22
CA TYR A 94 23.09 3.30 11.77
C TYR A 94 23.59 4.70 11.41
N GLU A 95 23.16 5.76 12.10
CA GLU A 95 23.67 7.12 11.88
C GLU A 95 25.19 7.20 12.07
N VAL A 96 25.72 6.63 13.16
CA VAL A 96 27.18 6.59 13.41
C VAL A 96 27.92 5.77 12.34
N LEU A 97 27.34 4.66 11.88
CA LEU A 97 27.92 3.86 10.80
C LEU A 97 27.91 4.61 9.46
N MET A 98 26.83 5.33 9.15
CA MET A 98 26.70 6.15 7.94
C MET A 98 27.74 7.27 7.91
N GLU A 99 27.94 7.98 9.03
CA GLU A 99 28.98 9.01 9.16
C GLU A 99 30.40 8.46 8.92
N LYS A 100 30.64 7.20 9.33
CA LYS A 100 31.89 6.47 9.10
C LYS A 100 32.04 5.89 7.68
N GLY A 101 31.04 6.08 6.81
CA GLY A 101 31.05 5.52 5.45
C GLY A 101 30.93 4.00 5.41
N TRP A 102 30.32 3.39 6.43
CA TRP A 102 30.11 1.94 6.50
C TRP A 102 29.30 1.42 5.31
N ARG A 103 29.72 0.27 4.77
CA ARG A 103 29.00 -0.48 3.73
C ARG A 103 28.72 -1.89 4.23
N ARG A 104 27.48 -2.35 4.03
CA ARG A 104 27.01 -3.66 4.51
C ARG A 104 27.89 -4.85 4.10
N GLU A 105 28.46 -4.84 2.89
CA GLU A 105 29.27 -5.95 2.36
C GLU A 105 30.69 -6.00 2.94
N GLN A 106 31.26 -4.84 3.28
CA GLN A 106 32.68 -4.69 3.59
C GLN A 106 32.92 -4.47 5.09
N GLY A 107 32.00 -3.76 5.75
CA GLY A 107 32.10 -3.37 7.16
C GLY A 107 31.77 -4.49 8.15
N VAL A 108 31.60 -4.09 9.41
CA VAL A 108 31.15 -4.97 10.49
C VAL A 108 29.75 -5.50 10.21
N GLU A 109 29.48 -6.74 10.62
CA GLU A 109 28.14 -7.31 10.54
C GLU A 109 27.22 -6.59 11.55
N VAL A 110 26.05 -6.15 11.12
CA VAL A 110 25.06 -5.49 11.98
C VAL A 110 23.75 -6.27 11.90
N GLU A 111 23.25 -6.72 13.06
CA GLU A 111 21.98 -7.45 13.19
C GLU A 111 21.10 -6.72 14.21
N VAL A 112 19.87 -6.35 13.80
CA VAL A 112 18.86 -5.84 14.73
C VAL A 112 18.00 -7.02 15.18
N ILE A 113 17.97 -7.29 16.48
CA ILE A 113 17.19 -8.36 17.09
C ILE A 113 15.93 -7.76 17.71
N PRO A 114 14.73 -8.18 17.26
CA PRO A 114 13.49 -7.57 17.70
C PRO A 114 13.12 -7.94 19.13
N GLY A 115 12.43 -7.02 19.80
CA GLY A 115 11.89 -7.19 21.14
C GLY A 115 10.42 -6.74 21.23
N ILE A 116 9.71 -7.20 22.26
CA ILE A 116 8.33 -6.79 22.48
C ILE A 116 8.32 -5.33 22.96
N SER A 117 7.86 -4.42 22.11
CA SER A 117 7.84 -2.99 22.44
C SER A 117 6.82 -2.65 23.54
N ALA A 118 6.92 -1.45 24.11
CA ALA A 118 6.11 -1.04 25.25
C ALA A 118 4.61 -0.99 24.91
N ILE A 119 4.25 -0.60 23.68
CA ILE A 119 2.86 -0.60 23.19
C ILE A 119 2.22 -1.98 23.30
N ASN A 120 2.90 -3.04 22.86
CA ASN A 120 2.38 -4.41 22.92
C ASN A 120 2.38 -4.93 24.36
N SER A 121 3.46 -4.68 25.10
CA SER A 121 3.60 -5.14 26.49
C SER A 121 2.55 -4.53 27.42
N THR A 122 2.17 -3.28 27.17
CA THR A 122 1.21 -2.56 28.01
C THR A 122 -0.21 -2.85 27.55
N ALA A 123 -0.44 -3.00 26.23
CA ALA A 123 -1.73 -3.44 25.71
C ALA A 123 -2.14 -4.82 26.24
N SER A 124 -1.23 -5.79 26.34
CA SER A 124 -1.53 -7.13 26.87
C SER A 124 -1.96 -7.12 28.34
N LEU A 125 -1.54 -6.12 29.12
CA LEU A 125 -1.94 -5.91 30.51
C LEU A 125 -3.29 -5.17 30.63
N LEU A 126 -3.69 -4.45 29.58
CA LEU A 126 -4.92 -3.65 29.55
C LEU A 126 -6.10 -4.40 28.91
N GLY A 127 -5.84 -5.39 28.04
CA GLY A 127 -6.86 -6.13 27.29
C GLY A 127 -6.53 -6.18 25.80
N ALA A 128 -7.32 -5.52 24.97
CA ALA A 128 -7.11 -5.42 23.53
C ALA A 128 -7.25 -3.97 22.99
N PRO A 129 -6.50 -3.00 23.55
CA PRO A 129 -6.68 -1.59 23.19
C PRO A 129 -6.10 -1.21 21.82
N ILE A 130 -5.22 -2.02 21.22
CA ILE A 130 -4.52 -1.72 19.96
C ILE A 130 -4.94 -2.63 18.79
N MET A 131 -6.16 -3.18 18.85
CA MET A 131 -6.65 -4.09 17.80
C MET A 131 -7.02 -3.37 16.48
N HIS A 132 -7.29 -2.07 16.55
CA HIS A 132 -7.46 -1.19 15.39
C HIS A 132 -6.18 -0.39 15.11
N ASP A 133 -6.21 0.45 14.08
CA ASP A 133 -5.13 1.35 13.72
C ASP A 133 -4.62 2.14 14.94
N ALA A 134 -3.32 1.99 15.20
CA ALA A 134 -2.65 2.56 16.35
C ALA A 134 -1.34 3.22 15.92
N CYS A 135 -0.94 4.28 16.62
CA CYS A 135 0.33 4.95 16.41
C CYS A 135 1.10 5.10 17.74
N THR A 136 2.42 5.21 17.63
CA THR A 136 3.30 5.51 18.76
C THR A 136 3.84 6.92 18.63
N ILE A 137 3.78 7.70 19.70
CA ILE A 137 4.31 9.07 19.72
C ILE A 137 5.16 9.26 20.98
N SER A 138 6.42 9.65 20.82
CA SER A 138 7.25 10.07 21.94
C SER A 138 6.99 11.53 22.29
N LEU A 139 6.80 11.83 23.58
CA LEU A 139 6.71 13.19 24.11
C LEU A 139 8.09 13.75 24.54
N SER A 140 9.18 13.18 24.03
CA SER A 140 10.52 13.72 24.23
C SER A 140 10.84 14.78 23.19
N ASP A 141 10.97 16.02 23.63
CA ASP A 141 11.36 17.18 22.83
C ASP A 141 12.87 17.44 22.80
N HIS A 142 13.68 16.50 23.31
CA HIS A 142 15.14 16.65 23.39
C HIS A 142 15.80 16.78 22.01
N LEU A 143 15.33 16.00 21.04
CA LEU A 143 15.85 15.97 19.66
C LEU A 143 14.77 16.31 18.62
N THR A 144 13.54 16.59 19.05
CA THR A 144 12.41 16.85 18.15
C THR A 144 11.68 18.10 18.62
N PRO A 145 11.52 19.13 17.77
CA PRO A 145 10.78 20.33 18.15
C PRO A 145 9.38 20.01 18.65
N TRP A 146 8.96 20.62 19.76
CA TRP A 146 7.66 20.39 20.37
C TRP A 146 6.49 20.62 19.40
N GLU A 147 6.59 21.66 18.56
CA GLU A 147 5.57 21.98 17.53
C GLU A 147 5.33 20.84 16.54
N LEU A 148 6.36 20.05 16.23
CA LEU A 148 6.21 18.86 15.38
C LEU A 148 5.54 17.71 16.14
N ILE A 149 5.90 17.51 17.42
CA ILE A 149 5.30 16.47 18.26
C ILE A 149 3.80 16.73 18.42
N ILE A 150 3.41 17.96 18.75
CA ILE A 150 2.00 18.28 18.96
C ILE A 150 1.18 18.17 17.68
N ARG A 151 1.77 18.54 16.52
CA ARG A 151 1.15 18.30 15.21
C ARG A 151 0.90 16.81 14.94
N ARG A 152 1.84 15.93 15.32
CA ARG A 152 1.66 14.47 15.20
C ARG A 152 0.53 13.96 16.10
N VAL A 153 0.47 14.46 17.34
CA VAL A 153 -0.62 14.14 18.28
C VAL A 153 -1.96 14.57 17.70
N GLU A 154 -2.06 15.81 17.22
CA GLU A 154 -3.29 16.34 16.64
C GLU A 154 -3.72 15.58 15.39
N ALA A 155 -2.79 15.26 14.47
CA ALA A 155 -3.10 14.46 13.28
C ALA A 155 -3.58 13.04 13.64
N ALA A 156 -2.93 12.38 14.60
CA ALA A 156 -3.38 11.07 15.09
C ALA A 156 -4.77 11.16 15.75
N ALA A 157 -5.06 12.27 16.42
CA ALA A 157 -6.37 12.53 16.97
C ALA A 157 -7.40 12.70 15.84
N GLN A 158 -7.17 13.57 14.88
CA GLN A 158 -8.09 13.81 13.75
C GLN A 158 -8.39 12.52 12.97
N ALA A 159 -7.39 11.67 12.77
CA ALA A 159 -7.53 10.41 12.02
C ALA A 159 -8.04 9.21 12.85
N ASP A 160 -8.61 9.45 14.04
CA ASP A 160 -9.17 8.43 14.94
C ASP A 160 -8.23 7.26 15.34
N PHE A 161 -6.93 7.48 15.39
CA PHE A 161 -5.98 6.46 15.85
C PHE A 161 -6.07 6.23 17.36
N VAL A 162 -5.81 4.98 17.78
CA VAL A 162 -5.36 4.68 19.14
C VAL A 162 -3.93 5.21 19.30
N ILE A 163 -3.63 5.90 20.40
CA ILE A 163 -2.33 6.56 20.57
C ILE A 163 -1.60 5.96 21.77
N ALA A 164 -0.41 5.39 21.53
CA ALA A 164 0.51 4.97 22.59
C ALA A 164 1.61 6.03 22.79
N LEU A 165 1.56 6.71 23.92
CA LEU A 165 2.53 7.75 24.29
C LEU A 165 3.75 7.13 24.96
N TYR A 166 4.90 7.39 24.36
CA TYR A 166 6.22 7.04 24.88
C TYR A 166 6.87 8.25 25.54
N ASN A 167 7.71 7.98 26.54
CA ASN A 167 8.42 8.99 27.31
C ASN A 167 7.48 10.11 27.80
N PRO A 168 6.28 9.82 28.34
CA PRO A 168 5.21 10.80 28.50
C PRO A 168 5.56 11.91 29.48
N ARG A 169 6.38 11.61 30.49
CA ARG A 169 6.82 12.58 31.50
C ARG A 169 8.23 12.24 32.01
N SER A 170 8.94 13.26 32.48
CA SER A 170 10.19 13.11 33.25
C SER A 170 10.30 14.21 34.29
N GLY A 171 11.36 14.21 35.12
CA GLY A 171 11.58 15.28 36.10
C GLY A 171 11.69 16.69 35.48
N ARG A 172 12.14 16.79 34.22
CA ARG A 172 12.24 18.08 33.48
C ARG A 172 11.07 18.32 32.52
N ARG A 173 10.47 17.25 32.00
CA ARG A 173 9.37 17.28 31.01
C ARG A 173 8.06 16.98 31.71
N THR A 174 7.39 18.02 32.20
CA THR A 174 6.12 17.92 32.94
C THR A 174 4.93 18.51 32.20
N ARG A 175 5.16 19.41 31.24
CA ARG A 175 4.10 20.15 30.52
C ARG A 175 3.58 19.40 29.31
N GLN A 176 4.41 18.59 28.67
CA GLN A 176 4.12 17.92 27.40
C GLN A 176 2.86 17.06 27.49
N ILE A 177 2.74 16.22 28.52
CA ILE A 177 1.56 15.36 28.72
C ILE A 177 0.27 16.18 28.94
N VAL A 178 0.37 17.35 29.58
CA VAL A 178 -0.77 18.25 29.84
C VAL A 178 -1.26 18.89 28.54
N GLU A 179 -0.34 19.38 27.72
CA GLU A 179 -0.67 19.97 26.42
C GLU A 179 -1.19 18.90 25.44
N THR A 180 -0.61 17.69 25.47
CA THR A 180 -1.11 16.53 24.72
C THR A 180 -2.55 16.21 25.10
N GLN A 181 -2.88 16.10 26.39
CA GLN A 181 -4.26 15.88 26.85
C GLN A 181 -5.19 16.98 26.32
N ARG A 182 -4.79 18.26 26.45
CA ARG A 182 -5.59 19.40 25.98
C ARG A 182 -5.89 19.33 24.48
N VAL A 183 -4.91 18.96 23.67
CA VAL A 183 -5.10 18.82 22.21
C VAL A 183 -6.02 17.64 21.89
N LEU A 184 -5.84 16.50 22.55
CA LEU A 184 -6.70 15.33 22.35
C LEU A 184 -8.15 15.61 22.74
N MET A 185 -8.40 16.37 23.80
CA MET A 185 -9.74 16.78 24.24
C MET A 185 -10.51 17.63 23.23
N LYS A 186 -9.85 18.19 22.21
CA LYS A 186 -10.52 18.87 21.09
C LYS A 186 -11.15 17.90 20.09
N HIS A 187 -10.61 16.69 20.00
CA HIS A 187 -10.93 15.69 18.96
C HIS A 187 -11.53 14.39 19.53
N ARG A 188 -11.58 14.27 20.86
CA ARG A 188 -12.01 13.07 21.59
C ARG A 188 -12.96 13.43 22.72
N SER A 189 -13.80 12.47 23.09
CA SER A 189 -14.64 12.59 24.28
C SER A 189 -13.77 12.65 25.54
N PRO A 190 -14.12 13.47 26.55
CA PRO A 190 -13.50 13.42 27.87
C PRO A 190 -13.54 12.03 28.52
N GLN A 191 -14.53 11.21 28.16
CA GLN A 191 -14.73 9.85 28.66
C GLN A 191 -13.97 8.78 27.87
N THR A 192 -13.20 9.15 26.83
CA THR A 192 -12.38 8.21 26.06
C THR A 192 -11.47 7.42 27.01
N PRO A 193 -11.48 6.07 26.96
CA PRO A 193 -10.66 5.26 27.85
C PRO A 193 -9.16 5.51 27.68
N VAL A 194 -8.44 5.57 28.80
CA VAL A 194 -6.98 5.70 28.85
C VAL A 194 -6.40 4.65 29.78
N GLY A 195 -5.47 3.85 29.28
CA GLY A 195 -4.65 2.94 30.07
C GLY A 195 -3.31 3.57 30.40
N ILE A 196 -2.93 3.59 31.68
CA ILE A 196 -1.64 4.06 32.18
C ILE A 196 -0.94 2.85 32.79
N VAL A 197 0.17 2.43 32.19
CA VAL A 197 0.91 1.26 32.64
C VAL A 197 2.34 1.65 32.96
N LYS A 198 2.73 1.47 34.21
CA LYS A 198 4.06 1.77 34.74
C LYS A 198 4.84 0.48 34.95
N SER A 199 6.08 0.45 34.47
CA SER A 199 7.00 -0.69 34.67
C SER A 199 6.42 -2.06 34.28
N ALA A 200 5.72 -2.15 33.15
CA ALA A 200 5.12 -3.39 32.65
C ALA A 200 6.09 -4.59 32.74
N TYR A 201 5.62 -5.68 33.34
CA TYR A 201 6.34 -6.92 33.61
C TYR A 201 7.62 -6.76 34.45
N ARG A 202 7.64 -5.79 35.37
CA ARG A 202 8.73 -5.58 36.35
C ARG A 202 8.16 -5.49 37.76
N GLU A 203 9.03 -5.51 38.77
CA GLU A 203 8.62 -5.53 40.19
C GLU A 203 7.70 -4.39 40.63
N ARG A 204 7.75 -3.23 39.96
CA ARG A 204 6.93 -2.04 40.27
C ARG A 204 5.84 -1.81 39.22
N GLU A 205 5.30 -2.89 38.69
CA GLU A 205 4.16 -2.85 37.78
C GLU A 205 2.97 -2.19 38.46
N ASP A 206 2.36 -1.23 37.77
CA ASP A 206 1.14 -0.55 38.20
C ASP A 206 0.30 -0.25 36.96
N ILE A 207 -0.98 -0.64 37.01
CA ILE A 207 -1.91 -0.59 35.88
C ILE A 207 -3.12 0.21 36.33
N VAL A 208 -3.41 1.29 35.59
CA VAL A 208 -4.57 2.13 35.83
C VAL A 208 -5.35 2.27 34.53
N ILE A 209 -6.66 2.02 34.59
CA ILE A 209 -7.60 2.38 33.52
C ILE A 209 -8.42 3.56 34.04
N THR A 210 -8.42 4.63 33.26
CA THR A 210 -9.06 5.91 33.58
C THR A 210 -9.63 6.52 32.30
N THR A 211 -9.99 7.80 32.33
CA THR A 211 -10.50 8.53 31.17
C THR A 211 -9.52 9.60 30.70
N LEU A 212 -9.71 10.11 29.48
CA LEU A 212 -8.91 11.20 28.93
C LEU A 212 -8.93 12.44 29.81
N GLU A 213 -10.06 12.76 30.45
CA GLU A 213 -10.17 13.87 31.39
C GLU A 213 -9.39 13.64 32.69
N ALA A 214 -9.48 12.44 33.26
CA ALA A 214 -8.90 12.12 34.57
C ALA A 214 -7.44 11.61 34.51
N MET A 215 -6.87 11.38 33.32
CA MET A 215 -5.55 10.75 33.19
C MET A 215 -4.41 11.47 33.94
N LEU A 216 -4.50 12.80 34.11
CA LEU A 216 -3.48 13.59 34.81
C LEU A 216 -3.57 13.50 36.34
N GLU A 217 -4.63 12.90 36.88
CA GLU A 217 -4.78 12.66 38.33
C GLU A 217 -3.93 11.47 38.81
N HIS A 218 -3.39 10.69 37.88
CA HIS A 218 -2.60 9.50 38.15
C HIS A 218 -1.09 9.72 37.93
N ASP A 219 -0.26 8.87 38.53
CA ASP A 219 1.19 8.96 38.41
C ASP A 219 1.67 8.55 37.01
N ILE A 220 2.11 9.54 36.23
CA ILE A 220 2.74 9.33 34.92
C ILE A 220 4.21 9.72 35.04
N GLY A 221 5.10 8.75 34.85
CA GLY A 221 6.54 8.93 34.95
C GLY A 221 7.31 8.51 33.70
N MET A 222 8.64 8.41 33.84
CA MET A 222 9.53 8.02 32.74
C MET A 222 9.43 6.53 32.36
N LEU A 223 8.95 5.68 33.28
CA LEU A 223 8.74 4.24 33.09
C LEU A 223 7.28 3.90 32.75
N THR A 224 6.50 4.91 32.39
CA THR A 224 5.07 4.79 32.09
C THR A 224 4.86 4.86 30.58
N THR A 225 3.98 4.01 30.08
CA THR A 225 3.37 4.13 28.75
C THR A 225 1.89 4.42 28.95
N VAL A 226 1.37 5.36 28.17
CA VAL A 226 -0.04 5.73 28.20
C VAL A 226 -0.67 5.33 26.88
N ILE A 227 -1.72 4.51 26.91
CA ILE A 227 -2.53 4.16 25.75
C ILE A 227 -3.84 4.93 25.82
N ILE A 228 -4.10 5.78 24.85
CA ILE A 228 -5.37 6.51 24.70
C ILE A 228 -6.18 5.83 23.61
N GLY A 229 -7.39 5.42 23.95
CA GLY A 229 -8.32 4.80 23.01
C GLY A 229 -8.77 5.74 21.90
N ASN A 230 -9.33 5.17 20.85
CA ASN A 230 -10.05 5.92 19.82
C ASN A 230 -11.54 6.05 20.16
N SER A 231 -12.33 6.60 19.23
CA SER A 231 -13.77 6.82 19.40
C SER A 231 -14.58 5.54 19.71
N THR A 232 -14.08 4.37 19.31
CA THR A 232 -14.75 3.08 19.47
C THR A 232 -14.29 2.29 20.70
N THR A 233 -13.26 2.77 21.39
CA THR A 233 -12.66 2.06 22.52
C THR A 233 -13.58 2.10 23.74
N VAL A 234 -13.76 0.95 24.38
CA VAL A 234 -14.60 0.79 25.57
C VAL A 234 -13.85 0.08 26.70
N VAL A 235 -14.34 0.24 27.92
CA VAL A 235 -13.91 -0.57 29.07
C VAL A 235 -15.01 -1.57 29.39
N TYR A 236 -14.66 -2.86 29.41
CA TYR A 236 -15.56 -3.95 29.76
C TYR A 236 -14.90 -4.83 30.82
N ASP A 237 -15.52 -4.94 32.00
CA ASP A 237 -15.02 -5.74 33.12
C ASP A 237 -13.55 -5.46 33.49
N GLY A 238 -13.18 -4.17 33.54
CA GLY A 238 -11.81 -3.75 33.81
C GLY A 238 -10.82 -4.01 32.67
N LEU A 239 -11.28 -4.40 31.49
CA LEU A 239 -10.46 -4.56 30.29
C LEU A 239 -10.75 -3.45 29.27
N MET A 240 -9.70 -2.82 28.76
CA MET A 240 -9.76 -1.85 27.68
C MET A 240 -9.78 -2.58 26.34
N VAL A 241 -10.82 -2.37 25.53
CA VAL A 241 -11.06 -3.09 24.28
C VAL A 241 -11.38 -2.11 23.16
N THR A 242 -10.63 -2.19 22.07
CA THR A 242 -10.92 -1.45 20.84
C THR A 242 -11.49 -2.43 19.82
N PRO A 243 -12.79 -2.39 19.50
CA PRO A 243 -13.41 -3.34 18.59
C PRO A 243 -12.82 -3.30 17.17
N ARG A 244 -12.75 -4.45 16.50
CA ARG A 244 -12.27 -4.57 15.10
C ARG A 244 -13.38 -4.25 14.09
N GLY A 245 -14.61 -4.06 14.55
CA GLY A 245 -15.78 -3.83 13.71
C GLY A 245 -16.62 -5.08 13.37
N TYR A 246 -16.28 -6.27 13.91
CA TYR A 246 -17.00 -7.52 13.61
C TYR A 246 -18.51 -7.45 13.87
N GLN A 247 -18.94 -6.72 14.91
CA GLN A 247 -20.35 -6.63 15.31
C GLN A 247 -21.29 -6.11 14.21
N ARG A 248 -20.77 -5.45 13.16
CA ARG A 248 -21.56 -5.00 12.01
C ARG A 248 -21.95 -6.15 11.07
N LYS A 249 -21.13 -7.22 11.03
CA LYS A 249 -21.31 -8.37 10.14
C LYS A 249 -21.68 -9.66 10.88
N TYR A 250 -21.41 -9.69 12.17
CA TYR A 250 -21.50 -10.88 13.01
C TYR A 250 -22.30 -10.60 14.27
N THR A 251 -23.20 -11.51 14.62
CA THR A 251 -23.72 -11.63 15.98
C THR A 251 -22.80 -12.59 16.73
N LEU A 252 -21.86 -12.05 17.50
CA LEU A 252 -20.77 -12.82 18.11
C LEU A 252 -21.25 -13.91 19.09
N GLY A 253 -22.48 -13.81 19.61
CA GLY A 253 -23.10 -14.79 20.50
C GLY A 253 -24.04 -15.79 19.82
N SER A 254 -24.09 -15.85 18.49
CA SER A 254 -24.99 -16.75 17.75
C SER A 254 -24.21 -17.70 16.85
N ASP A 255 -24.55 -18.99 16.87
CA ASP A 255 -23.97 -19.96 15.93
C ASP A 255 -24.46 -19.73 14.49
N VAL A 256 -25.70 -19.24 14.36
CA VAL A 256 -26.31 -18.89 13.07
C VAL A 256 -26.17 -17.39 12.84
N GLN A 257 -25.43 -17.03 11.81
CA GLN A 257 -25.18 -15.64 11.46
C GLN A 257 -26.30 -15.10 10.55
N PRO A 258 -26.80 -13.87 10.80
CA PRO A 258 -27.90 -13.30 10.03
C PRO A 258 -27.55 -13.09 8.55
N LEU A 259 -26.28 -12.79 8.27
CA LEU A 259 -25.75 -12.65 6.92
C LEU A 259 -24.97 -13.90 6.51
N LYS A 260 -25.31 -14.45 5.34
CA LYS A 260 -24.51 -15.49 4.67
C LYS A 260 -23.15 -14.90 4.25
N PRO A 261 -22.10 -15.73 4.06
CA PRO A 261 -20.76 -15.22 3.75
C PRO A 261 -20.69 -14.22 2.58
N HIS A 262 -21.47 -14.43 1.51
CA HIS A 262 -21.51 -13.53 0.35
C HIS A 262 -22.30 -12.23 0.61
N GLU A 263 -23.22 -12.22 1.57
CA GLU A 263 -24.01 -11.02 1.94
C GLU A 263 -23.18 -10.08 2.81
N ARG A 264 -22.15 -10.58 3.49
CA ARG A 264 -21.22 -9.79 4.33
C ARG A 264 -20.21 -8.96 3.52
N LEU A 265 -20.10 -9.25 2.23
CA LEU A 265 -19.20 -8.59 1.28
C LEU A 265 -19.97 -7.63 0.36
N ARG A 266 -21.29 -7.49 0.56
CA ARG A 266 -22.06 -6.49 -0.17
C ARG A 266 -21.81 -5.11 0.44
N GLN A 267 -21.94 -4.08 -0.40
CA GLN A 267 -21.74 -2.68 -0.04
C GLN A 267 -22.56 -2.24 1.17
N GLU A 268 -23.78 -2.75 1.35
CA GLU A 268 -24.61 -2.39 2.51
C GLU A 268 -24.03 -2.89 3.84
N ALA A 269 -23.23 -3.96 3.80
CA ALA A 269 -22.51 -4.52 4.94
C ALA A 269 -21.10 -3.92 5.10
N GLU A 270 -20.59 -3.20 4.10
CA GLU A 270 -19.30 -2.51 4.06
C GLU A 270 -19.39 -1.10 3.42
N PRO A 271 -20.22 -0.18 3.94
CA PRO A 271 -20.43 1.14 3.32
C PRO A 271 -19.16 2.03 3.28
N TRP A 272 -18.08 1.59 3.92
CA TRP A 272 -16.77 2.23 3.93
C TRP A 272 -15.77 1.59 2.93
N ALA A 273 -16.16 0.54 2.21
CA ALA A 273 -15.31 -0.06 1.19
C ALA A 273 -15.22 0.87 -0.03
N LEU A 274 -14.00 1.08 -0.53
CA LEU A 274 -13.71 2.00 -1.62
C LEU A 274 -14.45 1.66 -2.92
N GLU A 275 -14.80 0.39 -3.14
CA GLU A 275 -15.52 -0.08 -4.34
C GLU A 275 -16.98 0.43 -4.42
N GLY A 276 -17.52 1.02 -3.35
CA GLY A 276 -18.91 1.48 -3.26
C GLY A 276 -19.09 2.94 -2.83
N GLN A 277 -18.05 3.76 -2.87
CA GLN A 277 -18.22 5.21 -2.74
C GLN A 277 -18.21 5.79 -4.16
N GLU A 278 -19.34 6.32 -4.63
CA GLU A 278 -19.28 7.37 -5.67
C GLU A 278 -18.30 8.42 -5.13
N GLU A 279 -17.34 8.87 -5.94
CA GLU A 279 -16.43 9.94 -5.53
C GLU A 279 -17.28 11.06 -4.95
N PRO A 280 -17.12 11.42 -3.67
CA PRO A 280 -17.96 12.45 -3.09
C PRO A 280 -17.66 13.75 -3.84
N GLU A 281 -18.59 14.18 -4.71
CA GLU A 281 -18.53 15.46 -5.43
C GLU A 281 -18.38 16.66 -4.47
N GLU A 282 -18.65 16.46 -3.16
CA GLU A 282 -18.70 17.53 -2.15
C GLU A 282 -17.68 17.39 -1.00
N ALA A 283 -16.93 16.29 -0.85
CA ALA A 283 -15.96 16.18 0.26
C ALA A 283 -14.65 16.95 0.00
N ILE A 284 -14.43 17.43 -1.23
CA ILE A 284 -13.34 18.34 -1.56
C ILE A 284 -13.70 19.78 -1.13
N SER A 285 -14.99 20.12 -0.96
CA SER A 285 -15.40 21.52 -0.77
C SER A 285 -15.42 22.00 0.68
N GLU A 286 -15.52 21.12 1.68
CA GLU A 286 -15.59 21.59 3.09
C GLU A 286 -14.22 21.95 3.68
N TYR A 287 -13.12 21.36 3.19
CA TYR A 287 -11.76 21.80 3.57
C TYR A 287 -11.33 23.10 2.86
N GLU A 288 -12.01 23.47 1.76
CA GLU A 288 -11.77 24.74 1.06
C GLU A 288 -12.64 25.88 1.61
N ALA A 289 -13.79 25.59 2.23
CA ALA A 289 -14.78 26.58 2.64
C ALA A 289 -14.42 27.43 3.88
N GLU A 290 -13.56 26.96 4.80
CA GLU A 290 -13.09 27.77 5.94
C GLU A 290 -11.82 28.60 5.62
N ALA A 291 -11.30 28.52 4.38
CA ALA A 291 -10.12 29.27 3.95
C ALA A 291 -10.44 30.56 3.16
N GLU A 292 -11.68 31.06 3.20
CA GLU A 292 -12.03 32.37 2.65
C GLU A 292 -12.04 33.46 3.73
N SER A 293 -10.85 33.91 4.16
CA SER A 293 -10.70 35.30 4.60
C SER A 293 -9.28 35.90 4.59
N GLU A 294 -8.22 35.17 4.22
CA GLU A 294 -6.93 35.78 3.86
C GLU A 294 -6.31 34.97 2.72
N LYS A 295 -6.12 35.60 1.55
CA LYS A 295 -5.48 34.94 0.40
C LYS A 295 -4.15 34.34 0.84
N PRO A 296 -3.87 33.04 0.61
CA PRO A 296 -2.58 32.48 0.96
C PRO A 296 -1.54 33.12 0.05
N VAL A 297 -0.72 34.00 0.63
CA VAL A 297 0.46 34.52 -0.06
C VAL A 297 1.35 33.31 -0.33
N SER A 298 1.50 32.93 -1.59
CA SER A 298 2.32 31.78 -1.95
C SER A 298 3.74 31.99 -1.43
N ALA A 299 4.45 30.89 -1.14
CA ALA A 299 5.87 30.97 -0.76
C ALA A 299 6.69 31.76 -1.80
N TYR A 300 6.26 31.73 -3.06
CA TYR A 300 6.78 32.54 -4.15
C TYR A 300 6.46 34.04 -3.99
N GLY A 301 5.23 34.39 -3.59
CA GLY A 301 4.84 35.77 -3.28
C GLY A 301 5.61 36.35 -2.10
N LEU A 302 5.77 35.58 -1.01
CA LEU A 302 6.58 35.96 0.15
C LEU A 302 8.07 36.09 -0.21
N ALA A 303 8.58 35.22 -1.09
CA ALA A 303 9.95 35.29 -1.58
C ALA A 303 10.18 36.52 -2.48
N LEU A 304 9.21 36.89 -3.32
CA LEU A 304 9.24 38.10 -4.15
C LEU A 304 9.17 39.37 -3.32
N GLU A 305 8.32 39.40 -2.29
CA GLU A 305 8.19 40.52 -1.37
C GLU A 305 9.47 40.68 -0.52
N ALA A 306 10.03 39.58 -0.01
CA ALA A 306 11.33 39.56 0.65
C ALA A 306 12.46 40.01 -0.29
N LEU A 307 12.44 39.57 -1.56
CA LEU A 307 13.41 39.97 -2.57
C LEU A 307 13.30 41.48 -2.88
N GLN A 308 12.09 42.01 -3.03
CA GLN A 308 11.85 43.44 -3.23
C GLN A 308 12.31 44.29 -2.02
N LEU A 309 12.09 43.80 -0.80
CA LEU A 309 12.58 44.45 0.42
C LEU A 309 14.11 44.42 0.50
N VAL A 310 14.74 43.33 0.07
CA VAL A 310 16.20 43.18 0.00
C VAL A 310 16.80 44.02 -1.12
N GLU A 311 16.17 44.07 -2.30
CA GLU A 311 16.57 44.89 -3.46
C GLU A 311 16.40 46.38 -3.18
N ALA A 312 15.32 46.79 -2.50
CA ALA A 312 15.15 48.15 -2.01
C ALA A 312 16.27 48.54 -1.02
N HIS A 313 16.74 47.59 -0.19
CA HIS A 313 17.92 47.75 0.67
C HIS A 313 19.26 47.71 -0.10
N ARG A 314 19.29 47.06 -1.27
CA ARG A 314 20.46 46.89 -2.16
C ARG A 314 20.62 47.98 -3.21
N SER A 315 19.81 49.05 -3.13
CA SER A 315 20.00 50.32 -3.86
C SER A 315 21.36 51.00 -3.63
N GLY A 316 22.28 50.38 -2.89
CA GLY A 316 23.71 50.63 -2.95
C GLY A 316 24.49 49.33 -3.18
N LEU A 317 24.89 49.09 -4.43
CA LEU A 317 25.95 48.17 -4.89
C LEU A 317 25.64 46.65 -4.91
N ALA A 318 25.37 46.12 -6.12
CA ALA A 318 26.14 45.07 -6.82
C ALA A 318 25.30 44.32 -7.88
N GLN A 319 25.93 44.02 -9.02
CA GLN A 319 25.34 43.52 -10.28
C GLN A 319 24.65 42.14 -10.18
N PRO A 320 23.66 41.84 -11.06
CA PRO A 320 22.97 40.55 -11.08
C PRO A 320 23.86 39.46 -11.69
N VAL A 321 23.99 38.35 -10.96
CA VAL A 321 24.60 37.12 -11.46
C VAL A 321 23.54 36.36 -12.25
N THR A 322 23.70 36.26 -13.57
CA THR A 322 22.89 35.41 -14.44
C THR A 322 23.33 33.95 -14.26
N GLY A 323 22.55 33.17 -13.51
CA GLY A 323 22.65 31.71 -13.47
C GLY A 323 21.24 31.14 -13.46
N SER A 324 20.88 30.36 -14.47
CA SER A 324 19.62 29.61 -14.48
C SER A 324 19.71 28.52 -13.42
N PHE A 325 18.96 28.68 -12.33
CA PHE A 325 18.71 27.59 -11.41
C PHE A 325 17.55 26.78 -11.97
N ASP A 326 17.87 25.65 -12.61
CA ASP A 326 16.88 24.62 -12.94
C ASP A 326 16.21 24.18 -11.63
N THR A 327 14.96 24.60 -11.48
CA THR A 327 14.15 24.27 -10.31
C THR A 327 13.57 22.89 -10.58
N VAL A 328 14.31 21.83 -10.23
CA VAL A 328 13.76 20.47 -10.22
C VAL A 328 12.79 20.38 -9.04
N LEU A 329 11.55 20.82 -9.28
CA LEU A 329 10.40 20.39 -8.49
C LEU A 329 10.40 18.87 -8.49
N PHE A 330 10.48 18.26 -7.31
CA PHE A 330 10.23 16.82 -7.17
C PHE A 330 8.82 16.55 -7.68
N ARG A 331 8.72 15.91 -8.86
CA ARG A 331 7.48 15.45 -9.46
C ARG A 331 7.41 13.95 -9.21
N GLN A 332 6.36 13.51 -8.54
CA GLN A 332 6.14 12.08 -8.29
C GLN A 332 5.90 11.40 -9.64
N GLU A 333 6.84 10.55 -10.05
CA GLU A 333 6.70 9.71 -11.24
C GLU A 333 5.82 8.51 -10.91
N ALA A 334 4.82 8.25 -11.76
CA ALA A 334 3.97 7.07 -11.67
C ALA A 334 4.41 6.03 -12.71
N ILE A 335 4.08 4.77 -12.46
CA ILE A 335 4.27 3.71 -13.46
C ILE A 335 3.07 3.77 -14.41
N LEU A 336 3.35 4.04 -15.68
CA LEU A 336 2.37 3.99 -16.76
C LEU A 336 2.46 2.63 -17.47
N GLU A 337 1.34 1.93 -17.59
CA GLU A 337 1.25 0.62 -18.22
C GLU A 337 0.12 0.58 -19.27
N PHE A 338 0.44 0.13 -20.48
CA PHE A 338 -0.52 0.05 -21.58
C PHE A 338 -0.04 -0.94 -22.65
N ALA A 339 -0.97 -1.43 -23.45
CA ALA A 339 -0.67 -2.25 -24.63
C ALA A 339 -0.58 -1.37 -25.87
N VAL A 340 0.38 -1.69 -26.74
CA VAL A 340 0.61 -1.03 -28.03
C VAL A 340 0.47 -2.04 -29.16
N SER A 341 -0.26 -1.66 -30.21
CA SER A 341 -0.28 -2.40 -31.46
C SER A 341 -0.13 -1.50 -32.68
N PRO A 342 0.42 -2.01 -33.81
CA PRO A 342 0.47 -1.26 -35.07
C PRO A 342 -0.90 -1.08 -35.74
N GLY A 343 -1.94 -1.74 -35.23
CA GLY A 343 -3.30 -1.71 -35.77
C GLY A 343 -4.14 -2.88 -35.25
N LEU A 344 -5.41 -2.94 -35.68
CA LEU A 344 -6.30 -4.08 -35.44
C LEU A 344 -6.09 -5.23 -36.45
N ALA A 345 -5.58 -4.89 -37.63
CA ALA A 345 -5.50 -5.75 -38.82
C ALA A 345 -4.07 -6.05 -39.27
N GLU A 346 -3.12 -5.33 -38.70
CA GLU A 346 -1.75 -5.25 -39.15
C GLU A 346 -0.83 -5.61 -37.98
N LYS A 347 0.25 -6.33 -38.27
CA LYS A 347 1.31 -6.73 -37.33
C LYS A 347 2.64 -6.05 -37.60
N ARG A 348 2.68 -5.12 -38.54
CA ARG A 348 3.91 -4.51 -39.03
C ARG A 348 4.11 -3.19 -38.33
N LEU A 349 5.11 -3.11 -37.48
CA LEU A 349 5.63 -1.82 -37.03
C LEU A 349 6.60 -1.31 -38.09
N THR A 350 6.40 -0.06 -38.49
CA THR A 350 7.36 0.65 -39.35
C THR A 350 8.63 0.99 -38.56
N ALA A 351 9.75 1.20 -39.25
CA ALA A 351 10.99 1.60 -38.59
C ALA A 351 10.83 2.90 -37.75
N PRO A 352 10.11 3.94 -38.22
CA PRO A 352 9.80 5.11 -37.39
C PRO A 352 9.00 4.80 -36.14
N GLN A 353 8.00 3.92 -36.21
CA GLN A 353 7.21 3.51 -35.04
C GLN A 353 8.04 2.75 -34.01
N LEU A 354 8.93 1.84 -34.46
CA LEU A 354 9.86 1.14 -33.57
C LEU A 354 10.86 2.09 -32.91
N ALA A 355 11.40 3.05 -33.67
CA ALA A 355 12.31 4.04 -33.13
C ALA A 355 11.63 4.93 -32.08
N LEU A 356 10.40 5.39 -32.35
CA LEU A 356 9.60 6.17 -31.40
C LEU A 356 9.27 5.37 -30.13
N LEU A 357 8.92 4.08 -30.26
CA LEU A 357 8.67 3.22 -29.12
C LEU A 357 9.94 3.05 -28.26
N ALA A 358 11.09 2.80 -28.87
CA ALA A 358 12.35 2.68 -28.14
C ALA A 358 12.74 4.00 -27.45
N GLU A 359 12.52 5.14 -28.11
CA GLU A 359 12.75 6.47 -27.53
C GLU A 359 11.86 6.72 -26.30
N ILE A 360 10.56 6.43 -26.41
CA ILE A 360 9.59 6.67 -25.33
C ILE A 360 9.82 5.74 -24.14
N VAL A 361 10.13 4.47 -24.38
CA VAL A 361 10.36 3.49 -23.31
C VAL A 361 11.67 3.75 -22.58
N GLY A 362 12.69 4.24 -23.28
CA GLY A 362 13.98 4.57 -22.70
C GLY A 362 14.72 3.37 -22.12
N GLU A 363 15.76 3.63 -21.32
CA GLU A 363 16.59 2.57 -20.72
C GLU A 363 15.97 1.92 -19.47
N GLU A 364 15.07 2.64 -18.78
CA GLU A 364 14.45 2.18 -17.54
C GLU A 364 13.07 1.52 -17.74
N GLY A 365 12.44 1.73 -18.90
CA GLY A 365 11.18 1.11 -19.25
C GLY A 365 11.34 -0.31 -19.81
N THR A 366 10.22 -1.03 -19.90
CA THR A 366 10.18 -2.40 -20.40
C THR A 366 9.11 -2.57 -21.47
N MET A 367 9.39 -3.44 -22.44
CA MET A 367 8.43 -3.90 -23.46
C MET A 367 8.36 -5.42 -23.45
N GLU A 368 7.16 -5.97 -23.26
CA GLU A 368 6.91 -7.41 -23.31
C GLU A 368 6.05 -7.75 -24.54
N TYR A 369 6.50 -8.70 -25.35
CA TYR A 369 5.68 -9.22 -26.46
C TYR A 369 4.69 -10.26 -25.95
N THR A 370 3.40 -9.99 -26.13
CA THR A 370 2.33 -10.83 -25.56
C THR A 370 1.87 -11.93 -26.53
N PRO A 371 1.27 -13.03 -26.02
CA PRO A 371 0.57 -14.02 -26.86
C PRO A 371 -0.58 -13.46 -27.70
N HIS A 372 -1.00 -12.22 -27.40
CA HIS A 372 -2.04 -11.48 -28.12
C HIS A 372 -1.48 -10.59 -29.23
N HIS A 373 -0.17 -10.72 -29.54
CA HIS A 373 0.53 -9.99 -30.61
C HIS A 373 0.56 -8.46 -30.41
N GLN A 374 0.54 -8.03 -29.16
CA GLN A 374 0.71 -6.63 -28.75
C GLN A 374 2.00 -6.50 -27.93
N LEU A 375 2.56 -5.28 -27.89
CA LEU A 375 3.66 -4.93 -26.99
C LEU A 375 3.08 -4.31 -25.72
N MET A 376 3.28 -4.95 -24.57
CA MET A 376 2.94 -4.37 -23.28
C MET A 376 4.10 -3.48 -22.84
N VAL A 377 3.82 -2.18 -22.70
CA VAL A 377 4.78 -1.16 -22.33
C VAL A 377 4.58 -0.80 -20.86
N ARG A 378 5.67 -0.76 -20.09
CA ARG A 378 5.71 -0.28 -18.71
C ARG A 378 6.88 0.68 -18.54
N LEU A 379 6.61 1.92 -18.17
CA LEU A 379 7.64 2.93 -17.91
C LEU A 379 7.26 3.86 -16.76
N ARG A 380 8.25 4.57 -16.20
CA ARG A 380 8.02 5.64 -15.22
C ARG A 380 7.90 6.96 -15.95
N THR A 381 6.86 7.73 -15.64
CA THR A 381 6.64 9.04 -16.22
C THR A 381 5.81 9.93 -15.30
N ASN A 382 5.95 11.24 -15.46
CA ASN A 382 5.09 12.25 -14.85
C ASN A 382 4.18 12.94 -15.88
N ASP A 383 4.21 12.49 -17.14
CA ASP A 383 3.47 13.07 -18.25
C ASP A 383 2.92 11.98 -19.20
N PRO A 384 1.88 11.23 -18.76
CA PRO A 384 1.31 10.14 -19.54
C PRO A 384 0.57 10.60 -20.80
N ASP A 385 -0.01 11.80 -20.79
CA ASP A 385 -0.82 12.32 -21.88
C ASP A 385 0.04 12.65 -23.10
N THR A 386 1.21 13.26 -22.89
CA THR A 386 2.17 13.50 -23.97
C THR A 386 2.66 12.20 -24.59
N ILE A 387 2.93 11.17 -23.79
CA ILE A 387 3.40 9.86 -24.29
C ILE A 387 2.34 9.20 -25.16
N THR A 388 1.10 9.10 -24.65
CA THR A 388 0.00 8.46 -25.37
C THR A 388 -0.34 9.22 -26.66
N SER A 389 -0.39 10.55 -26.61
CA SER A 389 -0.64 11.39 -27.79
C SER A 389 0.40 11.18 -28.89
N ARG A 390 1.69 11.19 -28.55
CA ARG A 390 2.79 10.97 -29.52
C ARG A 390 2.70 9.60 -30.21
N LEU A 391 2.38 8.56 -29.46
CA LEU A 391 2.25 7.20 -30.00
C LEU A 391 1.01 7.08 -30.91
N THR A 392 -0.11 7.68 -30.52
CA THR A 392 -1.33 7.71 -31.34
C THR A 392 -1.13 8.51 -32.63
N GLU A 393 -0.43 9.65 -32.59
CA GLU A 393 -0.06 10.44 -33.78
C GLU A 393 0.83 9.66 -34.75
N ALA A 394 1.66 8.75 -34.24
CA ALA A 394 2.46 7.82 -35.05
C ALA A 394 1.65 6.64 -35.62
N GLY A 395 0.32 6.64 -35.44
CA GLY A 395 -0.59 5.62 -35.94
C GLY A 395 -0.59 4.32 -35.13
N LEU A 396 -0.11 4.34 -33.89
CA LEU A 396 -0.17 3.19 -32.99
C LEU A 396 -1.49 3.20 -32.21
N LEU A 397 -2.08 2.02 -32.06
CA LEU A 397 -3.24 1.83 -31.20
C LEU A 397 -2.77 1.54 -29.77
N LEU A 398 -3.38 2.25 -28.84
CA LEU A 398 -3.12 2.12 -27.41
C LEU A 398 -4.36 1.54 -26.74
N ALA A 399 -4.15 0.57 -25.86
CA ALA A 399 -5.22 -0.01 -25.06
C ALA A 399 -4.80 -0.10 -23.59
N PRO A 400 -5.70 0.20 -22.64
CA PRO A 400 -5.44 -0.04 -21.24
C PRO A 400 -5.27 -1.55 -20.99
N ILE A 401 -4.52 -1.89 -19.94
CA ILE A 401 -4.33 -3.28 -19.50
C ILE A 401 -5.06 -3.51 -18.18
N GLY A 402 -5.47 -4.76 -17.93
CA GLY A 402 -6.21 -5.15 -16.73
C GLY A 402 -7.60 -5.68 -17.03
N ASP A 403 -8.56 -5.39 -16.15
CA ASP A 403 -9.94 -5.87 -16.26
C ASP A 403 -10.76 -4.97 -17.21
N VAL A 404 -10.39 -5.02 -18.49
CA VAL A 404 -11.01 -4.27 -19.59
C VAL A 404 -11.40 -5.19 -20.76
N ALA A 405 -12.29 -4.71 -21.63
CA ALA A 405 -12.64 -5.39 -22.86
C ALA A 405 -11.57 -5.15 -23.95
N GLN A 406 -11.03 -6.24 -24.48
CA GLN A 406 -9.96 -6.22 -25.48
C GLN A 406 -10.42 -6.90 -26.76
N LEU A 407 -10.40 -6.16 -27.87
CA LEU A 407 -10.69 -6.68 -29.19
C LEU A 407 -9.40 -7.17 -29.86
N LYS A 408 -9.45 -8.40 -30.35
CA LYS A 408 -8.33 -9.11 -30.98
C LYS A 408 -8.78 -9.62 -32.34
N ALA A 409 -8.26 -9.06 -33.43
CA ALA A 409 -8.71 -9.41 -34.78
C ALA A 409 -7.64 -10.15 -35.59
N CYS A 410 -8.08 -10.86 -36.63
CA CYS A 410 -7.20 -11.67 -37.46
C CYS A 410 -6.22 -10.82 -38.28
N ASP A 411 -4.98 -11.30 -38.36
CA ASP A 411 -3.87 -10.54 -38.94
C ASP A 411 -2.93 -11.43 -39.80
N PHE A 412 -3.19 -12.73 -39.91
CA PHE A 412 -2.33 -13.70 -40.61
C PHE A 412 -2.25 -13.45 -42.13
N CYS A 413 -3.37 -13.03 -42.73
CA CYS A 413 -3.47 -12.68 -44.15
C CYS A 413 -3.70 -11.17 -44.36
N ASN A 414 -3.34 -10.34 -43.36
CA ASN A 414 -3.61 -8.89 -43.35
C ASN A 414 -5.06 -8.51 -43.74
N MET A 415 -6.02 -9.36 -43.41
CA MET A 415 -7.42 -9.21 -43.82
C MET A 415 -7.66 -8.98 -45.32
N ASP A 416 -7.03 -9.80 -46.18
CA ASP A 416 -7.30 -9.85 -47.64
C ASP A 416 -8.81 -9.95 -48.02
N LYS A 417 -9.70 -10.26 -47.06
CA LYS A 417 -11.17 -10.15 -47.17
C LYS A 417 -11.66 -8.92 -46.40
N ALA A 418 -11.63 -7.77 -47.07
CA ALA A 418 -11.81 -6.45 -46.47
C ALA A 418 -13.25 -6.14 -45.97
N ASP A 419 -14.26 -6.92 -46.37
CA ASP A 419 -15.68 -6.59 -46.13
C ASP A 419 -16.07 -6.55 -44.65
N SER A 420 -15.29 -7.21 -43.79
CA SER A 420 -15.55 -7.28 -42.33
C SER A 420 -14.82 -6.20 -41.51
N VAL A 421 -13.86 -5.48 -42.12
CA VAL A 421 -13.00 -4.49 -41.46
C VAL A 421 -13.78 -3.33 -40.83
N PRO A 422 -14.80 -2.73 -41.49
CA PRO A 422 -15.53 -1.59 -40.90
C PRO A 422 -16.21 -1.96 -39.58
N TYR A 423 -16.79 -3.15 -39.49
CA TYR A 423 -17.48 -3.65 -38.31
C TYR A 423 -16.52 -3.95 -37.15
N MET A 424 -15.34 -4.49 -37.47
CA MET A 424 -14.27 -4.70 -36.48
C MET A 424 -13.77 -3.36 -35.92
N THR A 425 -13.51 -2.37 -36.78
CA THR A 425 -13.07 -1.04 -36.34
C THR A 425 -14.11 -0.37 -35.46
N GLU A 426 -15.39 -0.47 -35.83
CA GLU A 426 -16.49 0.08 -35.05
C GLU A 426 -16.64 -0.62 -33.68
N LEU A 427 -16.53 -1.96 -33.63
CA LEU A 427 -16.52 -2.71 -32.37
C LEU A 427 -15.38 -2.27 -31.45
N HIS A 428 -14.17 -2.10 -31.99
CA HIS A 428 -13.03 -1.65 -31.21
C HIS A 428 -13.25 -0.23 -30.68
N ARG A 429 -13.79 0.68 -31.52
CA ARG A 429 -14.09 2.05 -31.13
C ARG A 429 -15.09 2.13 -29.97
N ARG A 430 -16.10 1.26 -29.95
CA ARG A 430 -17.15 1.27 -28.90
C ARG A 430 -16.73 0.53 -27.63
N LEU A 431 -15.97 -0.55 -27.75
CA LEU A 431 -15.77 -1.51 -26.66
C LEU A 431 -14.32 -1.61 -26.19
N GLY A 432 -13.36 -1.21 -27.01
CA GLY A 432 -11.94 -1.30 -26.68
C GLY A 432 -11.60 -0.47 -25.45
N GLY A 433 -11.08 -1.14 -24.41
CA GLY A 433 -10.69 -0.50 -23.16
C GLY A 433 -11.84 -0.22 -22.18
N MET A 434 -13.07 -0.63 -22.50
CA MET A 434 -14.21 -0.53 -21.59
C MET A 434 -13.95 -1.36 -20.32
N SER A 435 -14.16 -0.77 -19.13
CA SER A 435 -14.00 -1.47 -17.86
C SER A 435 -15.04 -2.56 -17.69
N VAL A 436 -14.62 -3.73 -17.21
CA VAL A 436 -15.47 -4.91 -17.00
C VAL A 436 -15.04 -5.66 -15.73
N PRO A 437 -15.89 -6.51 -15.12
CA PRO A 437 -15.57 -7.19 -13.86
C PRO A 437 -14.33 -8.09 -13.89
N LYS A 438 -13.98 -8.57 -15.09
CA LYS A 438 -12.74 -9.29 -15.37
C LYS A 438 -12.38 -9.21 -16.84
N GLU A 439 -11.08 -9.19 -17.16
CA GLU A 439 -10.52 -9.19 -18.52
C GLU A 439 -11.40 -9.99 -19.50
N LEU A 440 -11.92 -9.28 -20.52
CA LEU A 440 -12.85 -9.82 -21.51
C LEU A 440 -12.21 -9.80 -22.89
N LYS A 441 -12.07 -10.97 -23.51
CA LYS A 441 -11.46 -11.10 -24.84
C LYS A 441 -12.50 -11.26 -25.94
N ILE A 442 -12.51 -10.32 -26.87
CA ILE A 442 -13.37 -10.32 -28.05
C ILE A 442 -12.52 -10.70 -29.26
N GLY A 443 -12.65 -11.95 -29.71
CA GLY A 443 -11.96 -12.46 -30.89
C GLY A 443 -12.75 -12.16 -32.16
N PHE A 444 -12.10 -11.57 -33.16
CA PHE A 444 -12.71 -11.26 -34.46
C PHE A 444 -11.95 -11.94 -35.62
N ASN A 445 -12.65 -12.77 -36.38
CA ASN A 445 -12.12 -13.41 -37.57
C ASN A 445 -12.85 -12.91 -38.82
N GLY A 446 -12.14 -12.20 -39.70
CA GLY A 446 -12.68 -11.68 -40.96
C GLY A 446 -12.94 -12.72 -42.04
N CYS A 447 -12.79 -14.03 -41.75
CA CYS A 447 -13.20 -15.09 -42.66
C CYS A 447 -13.51 -16.40 -41.92
N GLY A 448 -14.28 -17.27 -42.59
CA GLY A 448 -14.69 -18.57 -42.06
C GLY A 448 -13.58 -19.60 -41.81
N MET A 449 -12.31 -19.28 -42.11
CA MET A 449 -11.19 -20.16 -41.74
C MET A 449 -10.89 -20.10 -40.24
N ALA A 450 -11.29 -19.02 -39.56
CA ALA A 450 -11.11 -18.83 -38.12
C ALA A 450 -9.68 -19.11 -37.59
N CYS A 451 -8.65 -18.89 -38.42
CA CYS A 451 -7.24 -19.24 -38.13
C CYS A 451 -6.68 -18.58 -36.86
N TYR A 452 -7.32 -17.51 -36.41
CA TYR A 452 -6.90 -16.72 -35.26
C TYR A 452 -7.57 -17.16 -33.95
N GLY A 453 -8.47 -18.15 -34.03
CA GLY A 453 -9.07 -18.79 -32.87
C GLY A 453 -10.13 -17.95 -32.17
N ALA A 454 -10.84 -17.04 -32.85
CA ALA A 454 -11.92 -16.23 -32.25
C ALA A 454 -12.92 -17.08 -31.46
N VAL A 455 -13.23 -18.28 -31.95
CA VAL A 455 -14.14 -19.25 -31.30
C VAL A 455 -13.66 -19.75 -29.93
N LYS A 456 -12.43 -19.44 -29.50
CA LYS A 456 -11.87 -19.82 -28.19
C LYS A 456 -11.92 -18.68 -27.18
N GLU A 457 -12.13 -17.45 -27.62
CA GLU A 457 -12.17 -16.26 -26.77
C GLU A 457 -13.53 -16.13 -26.06
N ASP A 458 -13.63 -15.21 -25.09
CA ASP A 458 -14.87 -15.01 -24.32
C ASP A 458 -16.05 -14.67 -25.23
N ILE A 459 -15.83 -13.81 -26.22
CA ILE A 459 -16.76 -13.50 -27.31
C ILE A 459 -16.05 -13.74 -28.63
N GLY A 460 -16.51 -14.70 -29.42
CA GLY A 460 -15.95 -15.04 -30.73
C GLY A 460 -16.85 -14.61 -31.88
N ILE A 461 -16.28 -13.93 -32.87
CA ILE A 461 -16.99 -13.44 -34.06
C ILE A 461 -16.28 -13.99 -35.30
N VAL A 462 -17.04 -14.61 -36.21
CA VAL A 462 -16.51 -15.18 -37.45
C VAL A 462 -17.32 -14.67 -38.64
N TYR A 463 -16.67 -13.98 -39.57
CA TYR A 463 -17.29 -13.50 -40.81
C TYR A 463 -17.28 -14.59 -41.89
N ARG A 464 -18.45 -14.92 -42.43
CA ARG A 464 -18.59 -15.94 -43.48
C ARG A 464 -19.87 -15.70 -44.28
N LYS A 465 -19.79 -15.83 -45.62
CA LYS A 465 -20.92 -15.63 -46.55
C LYS A 465 -21.65 -14.30 -46.30
N GLU A 466 -20.90 -13.21 -46.17
CA GLU A 466 -21.41 -11.84 -45.96
C GLU A 466 -22.14 -11.61 -44.62
N LYS A 467 -22.05 -12.56 -43.69
CA LYS A 467 -22.70 -12.50 -42.38
C LYS A 467 -21.76 -12.93 -41.25
N PHE A 468 -22.21 -12.80 -40.01
CA PHE A 468 -21.42 -13.12 -38.82
C PHE A 468 -21.99 -14.28 -38.00
N ASP A 469 -21.11 -15.18 -37.61
CA ASP A 469 -21.39 -16.24 -36.65
C ASP A 469 -20.84 -15.80 -35.27
N LEU A 470 -21.63 -15.97 -34.20
CA LEU A 470 -21.32 -15.50 -32.84
C LEU A 470 -21.16 -16.68 -31.88
N PHE A 471 -20.10 -16.62 -31.08
CA PHE A 471 -19.73 -17.60 -30.08
C PHE A 471 -19.57 -16.94 -28.72
N LEU A 472 -20.09 -17.52 -27.64
CA LEU A 472 -20.03 -16.95 -26.29
C LEU A 472 -19.47 -17.92 -25.26
N GLY A 473 -18.72 -17.38 -24.31
CA GLY A 473 -18.25 -18.08 -23.11
C GLY A 473 -17.04 -18.97 -23.35
N GLY A 474 -16.12 -18.62 -24.26
CA GLY A 474 -14.87 -19.36 -24.41
C GLY A 474 -13.97 -19.27 -23.17
N LYS A 475 -13.16 -20.31 -22.95
CA LYS A 475 -12.15 -20.36 -21.91
C LYS A 475 -10.83 -20.83 -22.51
N THR A 476 -9.88 -19.92 -22.63
CA THR A 476 -8.59 -20.15 -23.30
C THR A 476 -7.54 -20.87 -22.45
N VAL A 477 -7.64 -20.82 -21.13
CA VAL A 477 -6.60 -21.30 -20.20
C VAL A 477 -7.15 -22.18 -19.08
N GLY A 478 -6.33 -23.11 -18.60
CA GLY A 478 -6.61 -24.02 -17.48
C GLY A 478 -7.14 -25.40 -17.88
N ARG A 479 -7.16 -26.34 -16.93
CA ARG A 479 -7.54 -27.75 -17.13
C ARG A 479 -8.90 -27.97 -17.81
N ASN A 480 -9.86 -27.08 -17.58
CA ASN A 480 -11.19 -27.12 -18.16
C ASN A 480 -11.39 -26.05 -19.25
N ALA A 481 -10.33 -25.70 -19.98
CA ALA A 481 -10.43 -24.85 -21.17
C ALA A 481 -11.41 -25.45 -22.19
N HIS A 482 -12.21 -24.60 -22.82
CA HIS A 482 -13.23 -25.00 -23.79
C HIS A 482 -13.49 -23.87 -24.80
N PRO A 483 -13.93 -24.18 -26.03
CA PRO A 483 -14.35 -23.15 -26.97
C PRO A 483 -15.63 -22.44 -26.48
N GLY A 484 -15.88 -21.26 -27.04
CA GLY A 484 -17.17 -20.58 -26.91
C GLY A 484 -18.27 -21.38 -27.61
N GLN A 485 -19.48 -21.24 -27.10
CA GLN A 485 -20.66 -21.93 -27.61
C GLN A 485 -21.20 -21.17 -28.82
N PRO A 486 -21.49 -21.83 -29.96
CA PRO A 486 -22.17 -21.16 -31.06
C PRO A 486 -23.58 -20.78 -30.63
N VAL A 487 -23.87 -19.47 -30.60
CA VAL A 487 -25.17 -18.96 -30.15
C VAL A 487 -26.02 -18.39 -31.28
N ALA A 488 -25.38 -17.96 -32.37
CA ALA A 488 -26.05 -17.46 -33.56
C ALA A 488 -25.18 -17.69 -34.80
N GLU A 489 -25.82 -17.99 -35.92
CA GLU A 489 -25.20 -18.04 -37.24
C GLU A 489 -25.90 -17.07 -38.17
N GLY A 490 -25.13 -16.41 -39.04
CA GLY A 490 -25.69 -15.55 -40.07
C GLY A 490 -26.32 -14.25 -39.56
N ILE A 491 -25.76 -13.63 -38.51
CA ILE A 491 -26.13 -12.27 -38.07
C ILE A 491 -25.82 -11.28 -39.18
N GLU A 492 -26.78 -10.41 -39.49
CA GLU A 492 -26.58 -9.35 -40.48
C GLU A 492 -25.54 -8.33 -39.99
N PRO A 493 -24.64 -7.84 -40.85
CA PRO A 493 -23.56 -6.93 -40.45
C PRO A 493 -24.00 -5.70 -39.65
N GLU A 494 -25.17 -5.15 -39.96
CA GLU A 494 -25.75 -3.96 -39.31
C GLU A 494 -26.14 -4.24 -37.84
N GLN A 495 -26.42 -5.50 -37.50
CA GLN A 495 -26.91 -5.89 -36.17
C GLN A 495 -25.79 -6.40 -35.25
N LEU A 496 -24.64 -6.77 -35.80
CA LEU A 496 -23.54 -7.37 -35.04
C LEU A 496 -23.05 -6.44 -33.93
N VAL A 497 -22.70 -5.19 -34.29
CA VAL A 497 -22.07 -4.24 -33.37
C VAL A 497 -22.94 -4.00 -32.15
N GLU A 498 -24.21 -3.69 -32.38
CA GLU A 498 -25.16 -3.42 -31.30
C GLU A 498 -25.41 -4.66 -30.43
N THR A 499 -25.45 -5.84 -31.03
CA THR A 499 -25.65 -7.09 -30.28
C THR A 499 -24.48 -7.35 -29.33
N VAL A 500 -23.24 -7.22 -29.81
CA VAL A 500 -22.05 -7.42 -28.99
C VAL A 500 -21.96 -6.33 -27.92
N GLU A 501 -22.25 -5.08 -28.26
CA GLU A 501 -22.27 -3.97 -27.31
C GLU A 501 -23.26 -4.20 -26.15
N ARG A 502 -24.47 -4.69 -26.44
CA ARG A 502 -25.44 -5.05 -25.41
C ARG A 502 -24.93 -6.19 -24.52
N ILE A 503 -24.32 -7.23 -25.10
CA ILE A 503 -23.72 -8.35 -24.35
C ILE A 503 -22.61 -7.85 -23.40
N VAL A 504 -21.70 -7.02 -23.91
CA VAL A 504 -20.58 -6.49 -23.12
C VAL A 504 -21.10 -5.55 -22.02
N SER A 505 -22.03 -4.67 -22.34
CA SER A 505 -22.64 -3.76 -21.36
C SER A 505 -23.38 -4.53 -20.27
N ARG A 506 -24.09 -5.61 -20.64
CA ARG A 506 -24.77 -6.48 -19.68
C ARG A 506 -23.79 -7.17 -18.75
N TYR A 507 -22.65 -7.64 -19.27
CA TYR A 507 -21.59 -8.21 -18.44
C TYR A 507 -20.91 -7.16 -17.55
N ALA A 508 -20.67 -5.95 -18.06
CA ALA A 508 -20.09 -4.85 -17.31
C ALA A 508 -20.95 -4.48 -16.09
N ASN A 509 -22.28 -4.46 -16.26
CA ASN A 509 -23.21 -4.03 -15.22
C ASN A 509 -23.63 -5.15 -14.25
N ASP A 510 -23.81 -6.38 -14.74
CA ASP A 510 -24.41 -7.47 -13.95
C ASP A 510 -23.39 -8.54 -13.50
N GLY A 511 -22.14 -8.45 -13.96
CA GLY A 511 -21.08 -9.38 -13.58
C GLY A 511 -20.57 -9.11 -12.16
N HIS A 512 -20.27 -10.18 -11.41
CA HIS A 512 -19.70 -10.03 -10.07
C HIS A 512 -18.21 -9.66 -10.14
N PRO A 513 -17.64 -8.99 -9.11
CA PRO A 513 -16.22 -8.68 -9.08
C PRO A 513 -15.34 -9.92 -9.33
N ASN A 514 -14.36 -9.80 -10.22
CA ASN A 514 -13.43 -10.87 -10.60
C ASN A 514 -14.10 -12.12 -11.24
N GLU A 515 -15.37 -12.02 -11.66
CA GLU A 515 -16.08 -13.08 -12.37
C GLU A 515 -15.70 -13.09 -13.86
N ARG A 516 -15.23 -14.24 -14.39
CA ARG A 516 -14.97 -14.39 -15.83
C ARG A 516 -16.26 -14.48 -16.63
N PHE A 517 -16.27 -13.98 -17.86
CA PHE A 517 -17.44 -13.98 -18.76
C PHE A 517 -18.10 -15.36 -18.94
N HIS A 518 -17.35 -16.46 -19.11
CA HIS A 518 -17.96 -17.79 -19.21
C HIS A 518 -18.76 -18.20 -17.96
N LYS A 519 -18.32 -17.79 -16.75
CA LYS A 519 -19.07 -18.05 -15.51
C LYS A 519 -20.31 -17.18 -15.43
N PHE A 520 -20.18 -15.92 -15.81
CA PHE A 520 -21.29 -15.00 -15.92
C PHE A 520 -22.38 -15.56 -16.85
N PHE A 521 -22.02 -15.96 -18.08
CA PHE A 521 -22.96 -16.55 -19.04
C PHE A 521 -23.62 -17.82 -18.51
N GLY A 522 -22.85 -18.71 -17.86
CA GLY A 522 -23.37 -19.91 -17.21
C GLY A 522 -24.31 -19.62 -16.03
N ARG A 523 -24.11 -18.51 -15.31
CA ARG A 523 -24.93 -18.09 -14.17
C ARG A 523 -26.26 -17.46 -14.61
N VAL A 524 -26.20 -16.52 -15.55
CA VAL A 524 -27.40 -15.81 -16.04
C VAL A 524 -28.27 -16.67 -16.95
N LYS A 525 -27.70 -17.75 -17.50
CA LYS A 525 -28.35 -18.76 -18.36
C LYS A 525 -28.87 -18.26 -19.71
N GLU A 526 -29.19 -16.98 -19.84
CA GLU A 526 -29.61 -16.34 -21.09
C GLU A 526 -29.02 -14.93 -21.21
N LEU A 527 -28.46 -14.58 -22.38
CA LEU A 527 -27.93 -13.26 -22.72
C LEU A 527 -28.43 -12.83 -24.09
N GLU A 528 -29.15 -11.70 -24.19
CA GLU A 528 -29.71 -11.19 -25.45
C GLU A 528 -30.51 -12.25 -26.25
N GLY A 529 -31.21 -13.15 -25.55
CA GLY A 529 -31.96 -14.26 -26.15
C GLY A 529 -31.14 -15.53 -26.45
N TYR A 530 -29.82 -15.49 -26.22
CA TYR A 530 -28.92 -16.63 -26.40
C TYR A 530 -28.80 -17.44 -25.10
N ARG A 531 -29.10 -18.74 -25.18
CA ARG A 531 -29.10 -19.62 -24.01
C ARG A 531 -27.77 -20.33 -23.82
N HIS A 532 -27.28 -20.35 -22.57
CA HIS A 532 -26.12 -21.12 -22.17
C HIS A 532 -26.45 -22.62 -22.10
N GLN A 533 -25.62 -23.42 -22.75
CA GLN A 533 -25.66 -24.88 -22.66
C GLN A 533 -24.56 -25.36 -21.71
N ASP A 534 -24.92 -26.18 -20.73
CA ASP A 534 -23.94 -26.75 -19.81
C ASP A 534 -23.06 -27.75 -20.58
N LEU A 535 -21.75 -27.50 -20.59
CA LEU A 535 -20.78 -28.38 -21.25
C LEU A 535 -20.68 -29.71 -20.49
N PRO A 536 -20.43 -30.84 -21.20
CA PRO A 536 -20.21 -32.12 -20.56
C PRO A 536 -19.06 -32.03 -19.56
N VAL A 537 -19.31 -32.37 -18.30
CA VAL A 537 -18.25 -32.44 -17.27
C VAL A 537 -17.44 -33.70 -17.52
N PHE A 538 -16.30 -33.55 -18.21
CA PHE A 538 -15.34 -34.64 -18.31
C PHE A 538 -14.74 -34.91 -16.92
N GLN A 539 -14.93 -36.13 -16.39
CA GLN A 539 -14.14 -36.63 -15.26
C GLN A 539 -12.70 -36.85 -15.75
N ILE A 540 -11.89 -35.80 -15.68
CA ILE A 540 -10.47 -35.88 -16.00
C ILE A 540 -9.76 -36.39 -14.74
N GLU A 541 -9.21 -37.60 -14.78
CA GLU A 541 -8.30 -38.08 -13.72
C GLU A 541 -7.08 -37.16 -13.64
N ASN A 542 -6.59 -36.90 -12.42
CA ASN A 542 -5.40 -36.09 -12.23
C ASN A 542 -4.20 -36.79 -12.90
N ALA A 543 -3.44 -36.07 -13.72
CA ALA A 543 -2.15 -36.57 -14.19
C ALA A 543 -1.23 -36.79 -12.97
N VAL A 544 -0.64 -37.97 -12.86
CA VAL A 544 0.23 -38.39 -11.73
C VAL A 544 1.64 -37.78 -11.84
N CYS A 545 1.79 -36.61 -12.45
CA CYS A 545 3.06 -35.89 -12.46
C CYS A 545 2.81 -34.40 -12.21
N GLY A 546 3.39 -33.89 -11.12
CA GLY A 546 3.41 -32.46 -10.82
C GLY A 546 4.16 -31.70 -11.89
N ASP A 547 3.54 -30.65 -12.43
CA ASP A 547 3.62 -29.28 -11.92
C ASP A 547 2.27 -28.57 -12.12
#